data_AF-A0A8J3HZC2-F1
#
_entry.id   AF-A0A8J3HZC2-F1
#
_cell.length_a   1.000
_cell.length_b   1.000
_cell.length_c   1.000
_cell.angle_alpha   90.00
_cell.angle_beta   90.00
_cell.angle_gamma   90.00
#
_symmetry.space_group_name_H-M   'P 1'
#
loop_
_entity.id
_entity.type
_entity.pdbx_description
1 polymer ?
#
loop_
_entity_poly.entity_id
_entity_poly.type
_entity_poly.pdbx_seq_one_letter_code
_entity_poly.pdbx_strand_id
1 'polypeptide(L)'
;MLTTPTSFQTASDTTINMALQYPANWKESTPDKSDTQSSLTISSPDLGIQFAVLRFSESASPAIGSPNDLNERILSELNINQNVLQIQPTQTISAQPQIAGQIWQQKEGLVIMSNGSKVHVNAITVRYNNAYYNIQIYTPEDIYQQALKTYLQPMLDSLHFLS
;
A
#
# COMPACT_ATOMS: atom_id res chain seq x y z
N MET A 1 -10.63 7.24 19.89
CA MET A 1 -11.14 6.20 18.97
C MET A 1 -11.31 6.82 17.61
N LEU A 2 -10.87 6.13 16.56
CA LEU A 2 -11.08 6.57 15.16
C LEU A 2 -12.56 6.52 14.78
N THR A 3 -13.00 7.47 13.96
CA THR A 3 -14.40 7.61 13.52
C THR A 3 -14.66 6.78 12.27
N THR A 4 -15.69 5.94 12.28
CA THR A 4 -16.10 5.19 11.08
C THR A 4 -16.51 6.17 9.96
N PRO A 5 -16.01 6.01 8.72
CA PRO A 5 -16.45 6.84 7.60
C PRO A 5 -17.96 6.73 7.41
N THR A 6 -18.64 7.85 7.21
CA THR A 6 -20.07 7.89 6.89
C THR A 6 -20.33 7.90 5.39
N SER A 7 -19.30 8.11 4.57
CA SER A 7 -19.38 8.13 3.11
C SER A 7 -18.05 7.73 2.48
N PHE A 8 -18.13 7.16 1.28
CA PHE A 8 -17.00 6.69 0.49
C PHE A 8 -17.02 7.31 -0.90
N GLN A 9 -15.84 7.55 -1.46
CA GLN A 9 -15.61 7.89 -2.86
C GLN A 9 -14.97 6.70 -3.57
N THR A 10 -15.10 6.66 -4.91
CA THR A 10 -14.49 5.62 -5.74
C THR A 10 -13.36 6.24 -6.55
N ALA A 11 -12.15 5.70 -6.43
CA ALA A 11 -11.08 5.93 -7.40
C ALA A 11 -11.13 4.80 -8.43
N SER A 12 -10.95 5.14 -9.70
CA SER A 12 -10.85 4.19 -10.80
C SER A 12 -9.83 4.71 -11.80
N ASP A 13 -8.76 3.94 -12.03
CA ASP A 13 -7.67 4.35 -12.89
C ASP A 13 -7.27 3.20 -13.82
N THR A 14 -7.46 3.43 -15.12
CA THR A 14 -7.15 2.48 -16.19
C THR A 14 -5.65 2.27 -16.38
N THR A 15 -4.81 3.22 -15.97
CA THR A 15 -3.35 3.13 -16.03
C THR A 15 -2.82 2.07 -15.08
N ILE A 16 -3.35 2.07 -13.86
CA ILE A 16 -3.08 1.02 -12.86
C ILE A 16 -4.07 -0.14 -12.92
N ASN A 17 -5.00 -0.16 -13.88
CA ASN A 17 -6.00 -1.23 -14.07
C ASN A 17 -6.77 -1.63 -12.81
N MET A 18 -7.08 -0.68 -11.92
CA MET A 18 -7.78 -0.97 -10.67
C MET A 18 -8.77 0.13 -10.30
N ALA A 19 -9.76 -0.26 -9.50
CA ALA A 19 -10.63 0.66 -8.77
C ALA A 19 -10.73 0.25 -7.31
N LEU A 20 -10.98 1.25 -6.44
CA LEU A 20 -11.19 1.07 -5.00
C LEU A 20 -12.14 2.13 -4.45
N GLN A 21 -12.72 1.84 -3.30
CA GLN A 21 -13.46 2.79 -2.49
C GLN A 21 -12.62 3.27 -1.30
N TYR A 22 -12.69 4.56 -0.99
CA TYR A 22 -11.97 5.17 0.12
C TYR A 22 -12.83 6.22 0.86
N PRO A 23 -12.53 6.56 2.13
CA PRO A 23 -13.31 7.54 2.88
C PRO A 23 -13.39 8.88 2.15
N ALA A 24 -14.59 9.46 2.02
CA ALA A 24 -14.81 10.65 1.19
C ALA A 24 -14.08 11.92 1.67
N ASN A 25 -13.59 11.93 2.93
CA ASN A 25 -12.79 13.01 3.48
C ASN A 25 -11.27 12.80 3.29
N TRP A 26 -10.85 11.69 2.68
CA TRP A 26 -9.45 11.47 2.31
C TRP A 26 -9.16 12.07 0.94
N LYS A 27 -7.88 12.27 0.65
CA LYS A 27 -7.43 12.93 -0.56
C LYS A 27 -6.77 11.92 -1.49
N GLU A 28 -7.30 11.82 -2.70
CA GLU A 28 -6.60 11.23 -3.83
C GLU A 28 -5.54 12.20 -4.36
N SER A 29 -4.32 11.68 -4.53
CA SER A 29 -3.22 12.40 -5.14
C SER A 29 -3.27 12.22 -6.64
N THR A 30 -2.77 13.20 -7.39
CA THR A 30 -2.60 13.05 -8.85
C THR A 30 -1.80 11.78 -9.12
N PRO A 31 -2.28 10.88 -9.99
CA PRO A 31 -1.55 9.67 -10.32
C PRO A 31 -0.12 9.98 -10.78
N ASP A 32 0.84 9.24 -10.25
CA ASP A 32 2.25 9.34 -10.67
C ASP A 32 2.55 8.26 -11.71
N LYS A 33 3.33 8.61 -12.72
CA LYS A 33 3.65 7.74 -13.84
C LYS A 33 5.09 7.93 -14.29
N SER A 34 5.80 6.82 -14.37
CA SER A 34 7.10 6.69 -15.00
C SER A 34 7.06 5.62 -16.10
N ASP A 35 8.19 5.43 -16.77
CA ASP A 35 8.37 4.33 -17.73
C ASP A 35 8.29 2.95 -17.08
N THR A 36 8.59 2.86 -15.78
CA THR A 36 8.71 1.59 -15.06
C THR A 36 7.49 1.25 -14.22
N GLN A 37 6.72 2.26 -13.75
CA GLN A 37 5.56 2.05 -12.90
C GLN A 37 4.53 3.18 -13.01
N SER A 38 3.31 2.91 -12.57
CA SER A 38 2.27 3.91 -12.34
C SER A 38 1.68 3.71 -10.95
N SER A 39 1.26 4.78 -10.28
CA SER A 39 0.70 4.70 -8.94
C SER A 39 -0.50 5.61 -8.73
N LEU A 40 -1.41 5.13 -7.89
CA LEU A 40 -2.53 5.87 -7.32
C LEU A 40 -2.31 5.94 -5.81
N THR A 41 -2.41 7.12 -5.21
CA THR A 41 -2.20 7.30 -3.77
C THR A 41 -3.38 8.02 -3.14
N ILE A 42 -3.93 7.43 -2.07
CA ILE A 42 -4.94 8.02 -1.21
C ILE A 42 -4.31 8.31 0.16
N SER A 43 -4.51 9.52 0.68
CA SER A 43 -3.97 9.94 1.98
C SER A 43 -5.04 10.51 2.89
N SER A 44 -4.96 10.16 4.17
CA SER A 44 -5.75 10.81 5.22
C SER A 44 -5.03 12.08 5.69
N PRO A 45 -5.62 13.28 5.50
CA PRO A 45 -4.98 14.53 5.90
C PRO A 45 -4.79 14.64 7.43
N ASP A 46 -5.70 14.04 8.21
CA ASP A 46 -5.73 14.21 9.67
C ASP A 46 -5.08 13.04 10.43
N LEU A 47 -5.02 11.85 9.82
CA LEU A 47 -4.54 10.64 10.51
C LEU A 47 -3.12 10.24 10.11
N GLY A 48 -2.51 10.91 9.13
CA GLY A 48 -1.17 10.55 8.64
C GLY A 48 -1.10 9.16 7.97
N ILE A 49 -2.25 8.65 7.51
CA ILE A 49 -2.34 7.37 6.79
C ILE A 49 -2.12 7.63 5.30
N GLN A 50 -1.33 6.78 4.66
CA GLN A 50 -1.17 6.76 3.21
C GLN A 50 -1.39 5.34 2.67
N PHE A 51 -2.17 5.23 1.60
CA PHE A 51 -2.49 4.00 0.89
C PHE A 51 -2.15 4.20 -0.59
N ALA A 52 -1.16 3.49 -1.09
CA ALA A 52 -0.75 3.56 -2.48
C ALA A 52 -0.94 2.21 -3.18
N VAL A 53 -1.46 2.24 -4.41
CA VAL A 53 -1.51 1.11 -5.33
C VAL A 53 -0.56 1.41 -6.47
N LEU A 54 0.39 0.51 -6.70
CA LEU A 54 1.38 0.60 -7.76
C LEU A 54 1.15 -0.53 -8.76
N ARG A 55 1.24 -0.20 -10.04
CA ARG A 55 1.35 -1.16 -11.14
C ARG A 55 2.70 -1.00 -11.80
N PHE A 56 3.48 -2.08 -11.84
CA PHE A 56 4.74 -2.13 -12.56
C PHE A 56 4.47 -2.42 -14.04
N SER A 57 5.19 -1.72 -14.90
CA SER A 57 5.15 -1.93 -16.35
C SER A 57 5.51 -3.38 -16.70
N GLU A 58 5.01 -3.85 -17.84
CA GLU A 58 5.35 -5.17 -18.38
C GLU A 58 6.84 -5.28 -18.73
N SER A 59 7.52 -4.17 -19.01
CA SER A 59 8.97 -4.14 -19.27
C SER A 59 9.80 -4.23 -18.00
N ALA A 60 9.32 -3.69 -16.86
CA ALA A 60 10.00 -3.80 -15.57
C ALA A 60 9.70 -5.12 -14.84
N SER A 61 8.52 -5.70 -15.07
CA SER A 61 8.05 -6.91 -14.38
C SER A 61 8.95 -8.14 -14.51
N PRO A 62 9.63 -8.41 -15.64
CA PRO A 62 10.56 -9.53 -15.78
C PRO A 62 11.78 -9.47 -14.86
N ALA A 63 12.17 -8.26 -14.42
CA ALA A 63 13.26 -8.09 -13.46
C ALA A 63 12.83 -8.35 -12.00
N ILE A 64 11.53 -8.53 -11.75
CA ILE A 64 10.97 -8.81 -10.43
C ILE A 64 10.83 -10.34 -10.28
N GLY A 65 11.72 -10.93 -9.47
CA GLY A 65 11.80 -12.38 -9.28
C GLY A 65 10.51 -12.99 -8.72
N SER A 66 10.03 -12.46 -7.60
CA SER A 66 8.80 -12.91 -6.94
C SER A 66 8.04 -11.77 -6.24
N PRO A 67 6.75 -11.98 -5.88
CA PRO A 67 6.03 -11.03 -5.02
C PRO A 67 6.73 -10.75 -3.69
N ASN A 68 7.37 -11.75 -3.09
CA ASN A 68 8.10 -11.58 -1.84
C ASN A 68 9.37 -10.73 -2.04
N ASP A 69 10.09 -10.93 -3.14
CA ASP A 69 11.29 -10.15 -3.47
C ASP A 69 10.93 -8.67 -3.64
N LEU A 70 9.77 -8.38 -4.26
CA LEU A 70 9.28 -7.02 -4.41
C LEU A 70 8.94 -6.38 -3.06
N ASN A 71 8.23 -7.11 -2.19
CA ASN A 71 7.93 -6.61 -0.83
C ASN A 71 9.21 -6.32 -0.05
N GLU A 72 10.20 -7.22 -0.13
CA GLU A 72 11.51 -7.04 0.50
C GLU A 72 12.26 -5.82 -0.02
N ARG A 73 12.26 -5.65 -1.35
CA ARG A 73 12.84 -4.49 -2.00
C ARG A 73 12.20 -3.19 -1.51
N ILE A 74 10.86 -3.12 -1.49
CA ILE A 74 10.13 -1.93 -1.05
C ILE A 74 10.46 -1.56 0.39
N LEU A 75 10.43 -2.54 1.30
CA LEU A 75 10.78 -2.28 2.70
C LEU A 75 12.26 -1.88 2.84
N SER A 76 13.16 -2.43 2.02
CA SER A 76 14.58 -2.09 2.06
C SER A 76 14.86 -0.68 1.52
N GLU A 77 14.14 -0.25 0.48
CA GLU A 77 14.26 1.09 -0.14
C GLU A 77 13.90 2.22 0.83
N LEU A 78 13.05 1.95 1.83
CA LEU A 78 12.73 2.92 2.88
C LEU A 78 13.96 3.32 3.72
N ASN A 79 14.98 2.47 3.84
CA ASN A 79 16.23 2.83 4.54
C ASN A 79 17.04 3.90 3.81
N ILE A 80 16.75 4.15 2.52
CA ILE A 80 17.45 5.16 1.71
C ILE A 80 16.87 6.56 1.99
N ASN A 81 15.68 6.64 2.61
CA ASN A 81 15.05 7.90 2.95
C ASN A 81 15.79 8.57 4.14
N GLN A 82 16.26 9.80 3.95
CA GLN A 82 17.01 10.55 4.97
C GLN A 82 16.23 10.79 6.28
N ASN A 83 14.90 10.67 6.23
CA ASN A 83 14.04 10.82 7.40
C ASN A 83 13.82 9.50 8.16
N VAL A 84 14.33 8.37 7.65
CA VAL A 84 14.24 7.06 8.30
C VAL A 84 15.50 6.82 9.12
N LEU A 85 15.32 6.63 10.42
CA LEU A 85 16.41 6.32 11.35
C LEU A 85 16.70 4.80 11.36
N GLN A 86 15.64 3.99 11.38
CA GLN A 86 15.75 2.54 11.45
C GLN A 86 14.49 1.87 10.90
N ILE A 87 14.64 0.69 10.31
CA ILE A 87 13.54 -0.23 10.04
C ILE A 87 13.71 -1.46 10.94
N GLN A 88 12.69 -1.72 11.75
CA GLN A 88 12.59 -2.95 12.51
C GLN A 88 11.67 -3.87 11.71
N PRO A 89 12.16 -5.02 11.21
CA PRO A 89 11.25 -6.03 10.69
C PRO A 89 10.28 -6.41 11.81
N THR A 90 8.98 -6.27 11.58
CA THR A 90 7.99 -6.86 12.47
C THR A 90 8.11 -8.38 12.32
N GLN A 91 7.79 -9.14 13.37
CA GLN A 91 7.93 -10.60 13.31
C GLN A 91 7.28 -11.14 12.04
N THR A 92 8.08 -11.88 11.27
CA THR A 92 7.88 -12.28 9.88
C THR A 92 6.66 -13.18 9.71
N ILE A 93 5.46 -12.63 9.84
CA ILE A 93 4.25 -13.31 9.38
C ILE A 93 4.11 -12.92 7.91
N SER A 94 4.61 -13.78 7.02
CA SER A 94 4.21 -13.73 5.61
C SER A 94 2.72 -14.07 5.54
N ALA A 95 1.87 -13.05 5.61
CA ALA A 95 0.44 -13.19 5.44
C ALA A 95 0.10 -13.32 3.95
N GLN A 96 -0.97 -14.03 3.66
CA GLN A 96 -1.46 -14.24 2.30
C GLN A 96 -2.92 -13.76 2.15
N PRO A 97 -3.19 -12.45 2.24
CA PRO A 97 -4.55 -11.94 2.16
C PRO A 97 -5.16 -12.18 0.78
N GLN A 98 -6.47 -12.41 0.76
CA GLN A 98 -7.25 -12.44 -0.48
C GLN A 98 -7.76 -11.03 -0.78
N ILE A 99 -7.28 -10.42 -1.86
CA ILE A 99 -7.63 -9.05 -2.29
C ILE A 99 -7.94 -9.10 -3.79
N ALA A 100 -9.02 -8.45 -4.23
CA ALA A 100 -9.45 -8.45 -5.64
C ALA A 100 -9.57 -9.86 -6.26
N GLY A 101 -9.97 -10.85 -5.46
CA GLY A 101 -10.09 -12.26 -5.89
C GLY A 101 -8.77 -13.01 -6.09
N GLN A 102 -7.63 -12.41 -5.75
CA GLN A 102 -6.30 -13.02 -5.85
C GLN A 102 -5.68 -13.22 -4.47
N ILE A 103 -4.73 -14.15 -4.35
CA ILE A 103 -3.92 -14.34 -3.13
C ILE A 103 -2.66 -13.48 -3.26
N TRP A 104 -2.50 -12.50 -2.38
CA TRP A 104 -1.36 -11.58 -2.37
C TRP A 104 -0.32 -12.05 -1.36
N GLN A 105 0.95 -11.70 -1.54
CA GLN A 105 1.97 -11.88 -0.52
C GLN A 105 2.13 -10.58 0.25
N GLN A 106 2.06 -10.62 1.58
CA GLN A 106 2.24 -9.45 2.44
C GLN A 106 3.51 -9.56 3.26
N LYS A 107 4.20 -8.43 3.40
CA LYS A 107 5.29 -8.23 4.36
C LYS A 107 5.09 -6.93 5.11
N GLU A 108 5.39 -6.96 6.40
CA GLU A 108 5.22 -5.84 7.31
C GLU A 108 6.58 -5.35 7.83
N GLY A 109 6.62 -4.08 8.23
CA GLY A 109 7.77 -3.48 8.89
C GLY A 109 7.37 -2.31 9.77
N LEU A 110 8.18 -2.03 10.79
CA LEU A 110 8.04 -0.86 11.64
C LEU A 110 9.18 0.11 11.35
N VAL A 111 8.84 1.28 10.82
CA VAL A 111 9.79 2.34 10.50
C VAL A 111 9.87 3.33 11.66
N ILE A 112 11.07 3.60 12.14
CA ILE A 112 11.35 4.65 13.12
C ILE A 112 11.89 5.85 12.34
N MET A 113 11.17 6.95 12.39
CA MET A 113 11.52 8.21 11.75
C MET A 113 12.54 8.97 12.61
N SER A 114 13.30 9.88 12.01
CA SER A 114 14.32 10.71 12.68
C SER A 114 13.75 11.60 13.78
N ASN A 115 12.47 11.99 13.66
CA ASN A 115 11.73 12.73 14.69
C ASN A 115 11.18 11.83 15.83
N GLY A 116 11.47 10.53 15.81
CA GLY A 116 11.00 9.55 16.79
C GLY A 116 9.62 8.97 16.52
N SER A 117 8.89 9.45 15.50
CA SER A 117 7.60 8.86 15.10
C SER A 117 7.80 7.43 14.60
N LYS A 118 6.82 6.57 14.89
CA LYS A 118 6.81 5.18 14.45
C LYS A 118 5.71 4.98 13.42
N VAL A 119 6.05 4.40 12.28
CA VAL A 119 5.14 4.15 11.16
C VAL A 119 5.14 2.67 10.86
N HIS A 120 3.96 2.07 10.97
CA HIS A 120 3.70 0.73 10.47
C HIS A 120 3.60 0.75 8.95
N VAL A 121 4.31 -0.17 8.30
CA VAL A 121 4.36 -0.27 6.84
C VAL A 121 3.95 -1.66 6.40
N ASN A 122 3.01 -1.72 5.46
CA ASN A 122 2.64 -2.94 4.76
C ASN A 122 3.07 -2.84 3.30
N ALA A 123 3.73 -3.86 2.79
CA ALA A 123 3.94 -4.09 1.36
C ALA A 123 3.19 -5.37 0.96
N ILE A 124 2.21 -5.26 0.07
CA ILE A 124 1.36 -6.37 -0.35
C ILE A 124 1.44 -6.51 -1.86
N THR A 125 1.98 -7.61 -2.37
CA THR A 125 2.27 -7.80 -3.79
C THR A 125 1.53 -8.98 -4.40
N VAL A 126 1.06 -8.82 -5.63
CA VAL A 126 0.59 -9.91 -6.49
C VAL A 126 1.15 -9.76 -7.90
N ARG A 127 1.27 -10.88 -8.62
CA ARG A 127 1.46 -10.87 -10.07
C ARG A 127 0.12 -11.21 -10.73
N TYR A 128 -0.40 -10.32 -11.55
CA TYR A 128 -1.68 -10.48 -12.25
C TYR A 128 -1.54 -10.04 -13.71
N ASN A 129 -1.98 -10.87 -14.65
CA ASN A 129 -1.88 -10.61 -16.11
C ASN A 129 -0.50 -10.06 -16.55
N ASN A 130 0.58 -10.77 -16.20
CA ASN A 130 1.98 -10.42 -16.50
C ASN A 130 2.56 -9.13 -15.89
N ALA A 131 1.76 -8.36 -15.14
CA ALA A 131 2.25 -7.21 -14.38
C ALA A 131 2.34 -7.52 -12.89
N TYR A 132 3.29 -6.90 -12.20
CA TYR A 132 3.29 -6.84 -10.74
C TYR A 132 2.45 -5.67 -10.25
N TYR A 133 1.67 -5.93 -9.20
CA TYR A 133 0.94 -4.92 -8.46
C TYR A 133 1.42 -4.94 -7.03
N ASN A 134 1.56 -3.76 -6.43
CA ASN A 134 1.93 -3.63 -5.04
C ASN A 134 1.05 -2.60 -4.34
N ILE A 135 0.60 -2.92 -3.13
CA ILE A 135 -0.09 -2.02 -2.24
C ILE A 135 0.88 -1.64 -1.12
N GLN A 136 1.11 -0.35 -0.94
CA GLN A 136 1.91 0.20 0.15
C GLN A 136 0.98 0.93 1.11
N ILE A 137 1.02 0.55 2.39
CA ILE A 137 0.23 1.21 3.42
C ILE A 137 1.15 1.71 4.51
N TYR A 138 1.11 3.01 4.77
CA TYR A 138 1.84 3.68 5.84
C TYR A 138 0.83 4.17 6.86
N THR A 139 1.03 3.82 8.14
CA THR A 139 0.11 4.18 9.21
C THR A 139 0.88 4.47 10.49
N PRO A 140 0.58 5.54 11.24
CA PRO A 140 1.18 5.74 12.56
C PRO A 140 0.93 4.53 13.47
N GLU A 141 1.97 4.04 14.13
CA GLU A 141 1.94 2.78 14.88
C GLU A 141 0.90 2.79 16.01
N ASP A 142 0.67 3.94 16.64
CA ASP A 142 -0.27 4.12 17.74
C ASP A 142 -1.75 3.93 17.33
N ILE A 143 -2.06 4.11 16.04
CA ILE A 143 -3.42 3.92 15.51
C ILE A 143 -3.55 2.71 14.58
N TYR A 144 -2.48 1.99 14.27
CA TYR A 144 -2.43 0.96 13.21
C TYR A 144 -3.57 -0.07 13.29
N GLN A 145 -3.72 -0.74 14.44
CA GLN A 145 -4.74 -1.79 14.60
C GLN A 145 -6.16 -1.25 14.43
N GLN A 146 -6.44 -0.04 14.90
CA GLN A 146 -7.75 0.57 14.75
C GLN A 146 -7.98 1.06 13.32
N ALA A 147 -6.95 1.64 12.68
CA ALA A 147 -7.01 2.10 11.30
C ALA A 147 -7.19 0.94 10.32
N LEU A 148 -6.53 -0.19 10.57
CA LEU A 148 -6.66 -1.42 9.79
C LEU A 148 -8.12 -1.86 9.71
N LYS A 149 -8.78 -2.00 10.86
CA LYS A 149 -10.18 -2.41 10.94
C LYS A 149 -11.16 -1.37 10.40
N THR A 150 -10.90 -0.08 10.63
CA THR A 150 -11.87 0.98 10.40
C THR A 150 -11.84 1.51 8.96
N TYR A 151 -10.66 1.55 8.34
CA TYR A 151 -10.46 2.18 7.03
C TYR A 151 -9.79 1.25 6.03
N LEU A 152 -8.65 0.65 6.41
CA LEU A 152 -7.78 -0.04 5.45
C LEU A 152 -8.38 -1.35 4.96
N GLN A 153 -8.98 -2.17 5.84
CA GLN A 153 -9.64 -3.41 5.43
C GLN A 153 -10.82 -3.14 4.49
N PRO A 154 -11.75 -2.19 4.78
CA PRO A 154 -12.76 -1.80 3.80
C PRO A 154 -12.20 -1.35 2.44
N MET A 155 -11.09 -0.59 2.44
CA MET A 155 -10.44 -0.19 1.19
C MET A 155 -9.89 -1.41 0.44
N LEU A 156 -9.21 -2.34 1.14
CA LEU A 156 -8.69 -3.58 0.57
C LEU A 156 -9.82 -4.48 0.02
N ASP A 157 -10.93 -4.60 0.75
CA ASP A 157 -12.10 -5.40 0.35
C ASP A 157 -12.79 -4.83 -0.90
N SER A 158 -12.70 -3.51 -1.10
CA SER A 158 -13.30 -2.83 -2.26
C SER A 158 -12.45 -2.88 -3.54
N LEU A 159 -11.16 -3.25 -3.43
CA LEU A 159 -10.25 -3.31 -4.56
C LEU A 159 -10.70 -4.36 -5.58
N HIS A 160 -10.70 -3.98 -6.85
CA HIS A 160 -10.92 -4.89 -7.95
C HIS A 160 -10.11 -4.46 -9.19
N PHE A 161 -9.73 -5.43 -10.01
CA PHE A 161 -9.17 -5.18 -11.33
C PHE A 161 -10.28 -4.75 -12.30
N LEU A 162 -9.97 -3.84 -13.22
CA LEU A 162 -10.95 -3.35 -14.21
C LEU A 162 -11.14 -4.32 -15.38
N SER A 163 -10.17 -5.21 -15.62
CA SER A 163 -10.18 -6.28 -16.62
C SER A 163 -9.27 -7.43 -16.21
#